data_AF-A0A2M7KDU8-F1
#
_entry.id   AF-A0A2M7KDU8-F1
#
_cell.length_a   1.000
_cell.length_b   1.000
_cell.length_c   1.000
_cell.angle_alpha   90.00
_cell.angle_beta   90.00
_cell.angle_gamma   90.00
#
_symmetry.space_group_name_H-M   'P 1'
#
loop_
_entity.id
_entity.type
_entity.pdbx_description
1 polymer ?
#
loop_
_entity_poly.entity_id
_entity_poly.type
_entity_poly.pdbx_seq_one_letter_code
_entity_poly.pdbx_strand_id
1 'polypeptide(L)'
;MKIFEANISLQVCTFLKDFLSKTSSFENANQKMFDAFGINIFFENYDDFQALKESVSIVAISSVEEPDRAEYGDFQTNKDLANKVARHLAKRNISPEIVIEPTCGKGNFIIASLSNFKAVKKVFGIEIYKPYVWETKFSIIDFFLSNPDSNKPEITITHCSIFDFDFKDISKQFPTEKLLIIGNPPWVTNSKLGSLNSSNLPKKSNFKNQNGLDAMTGKGNFDIAEYITLMLLDAFQTHNGYLALLVKNSVVKNIVFDQKDKKYRVGEIEKYCIDSKKEFNVSVEAALLYCQLNLNPSIECNEFDFYSLEKRLSFGWLNTKFVSNLADYHETKEIDGVCPFEWRQGIKHDCTAIMELERVNGHFVNNQSDEIKLEEDLVYGFLKSSDLKNTVIKNTRKHTIVTQTKVGQETSYIQHLYPETYSYLKKNISNFQARKSSIYNGKPLFSIFGIGDYSFKPFKVAISGLYKTYHFTLVLPQNDKPVMLDDTCYFIGFDKIEYAVYAIILLNSKITEA
;
A
#
# COMPACT_ATOMS: atom_id res chain seq x y z
N MET A 1 -2.13 29.81 15.46
CA MET A 1 -0.93 30.60 15.09
C MET A 1 0.15 29.62 14.67
N LYS A 2 1.27 30.08 14.10
CA LYS A 2 2.41 29.21 13.79
C LYS A 2 3.71 29.71 14.42
N ILE A 3 4.51 28.78 14.94
CA ILE A 3 5.89 28.99 15.40
C ILE A 3 6.71 27.80 14.90
N PHE A 4 7.85 28.05 14.27
CA PHE A 4 8.67 26.99 13.63
C PHE A 4 7.86 26.11 12.66
N GLU A 5 6.97 26.72 11.88
CA GLU A 5 6.01 26.07 10.98
C GLU A 5 4.97 25.17 11.67
N ALA A 6 5.07 24.98 12.98
CA ALA A 6 4.17 24.18 13.80
C ALA A 6 2.95 24.99 14.26
N ASN A 7 1.78 24.36 14.26
CA ASN A 7 0.59 24.98 14.81
C ASN A 7 0.68 25.10 16.34
N ILE A 8 0.31 26.29 16.84
CA ILE A 8 0.26 26.59 18.28
C ILE A 8 -1.04 27.32 18.62
N SER A 9 -1.67 26.90 19.73
CA SER A 9 -2.88 27.54 20.27
C SER A 9 -2.56 28.87 20.97
N LEU A 10 -3.57 29.72 21.14
CA LEU A 10 -3.41 30.97 21.89
C LEU A 10 -2.99 30.72 23.34
N GLN A 11 -3.61 29.73 23.97
CA GLN A 11 -3.34 29.35 25.36
C GLN A 11 -1.88 28.91 25.55
N VAL A 12 -1.37 28.05 24.66
CA VAL A 12 0.03 27.60 24.73
C VAL A 12 0.99 28.76 24.47
N CYS A 13 0.69 29.61 23.48
CA CYS A 13 1.53 30.76 23.17
C CYS A 13 1.61 31.75 24.34
N THR A 14 0.49 32.05 24.99
CA THR A 14 0.43 32.92 26.18
C THR A 14 1.21 32.30 27.34
N PHE A 15 1.03 31.00 27.59
CA PHE A 15 1.81 30.29 28.61
C PHE A 15 3.30 30.36 28.33
N LEU A 16 3.75 30.03 27.10
CA LEU A 16 5.16 30.04 26.74
C LEU A 16 5.77 31.44 26.85
N LYS A 17 5.01 32.50 26.52
CA LYS A 17 5.47 33.88 26.65
C LYS A 17 5.77 34.23 28.10
N ASP A 18 4.85 33.90 29.01
CA ASP A 18 5.04 34.10 30.44
C ASP A 18 6.20 33.24 30.97
N PHE A 19 6.19 31.95 30.64
CA PHE A 19 7.20 30.98 31.06
C PHE A 19 8.63 31.38 30.66
N LEU A 20 8.84 31.77 29.39
CA LEU A 20 10.15 32.14 28.84
C LEU A 20 10.62 33.52 29.30
N SER A 21 9.70 34.42 29.66
CA SER A 21 10.05 35.72 30.26
C SER A 21 10.62 35.55 31.68
N LYS A 22 10.14 34.55 32.42
CA LYS A 22 10.54 34.25 33.81
C LYS A 22 11.66 33.22 33.92
N THR A 23 12.11 32.64 32.81
CA THR A 23 13.13 31.58 32.79
C THR A 23 14.37 32.09 32.06
N SER A 24 15.46 32.25 32.80
CA SER A 24 16.73 32.83 32.32
C SER A 24 17.80 31.79 31.97
N SER A 25 17.68 30.54 32.45
CA SER A 25 18.63 29.45 32.20
C SER A 25 17.97 28.33 31.40
N PHE A 26 18.71 27.85 30.39
CA PHE A 26 18.35 26.69 29.57
C PHE A 26 18.28 25.41 30.41
N GLU A 27 19.23 25.23 31.32
CA GLU A 27 19.34 24.06 32.20
C GLU A 27 18.08 23.91 33.06
N ASN A 28 17.56 25.03 33.58
CA ASN A 28 16.33 25.03 34.37
C ASN A 28 15.05 24.97 33.52
N ALA A 29 15.10 25.33 32.24
CA ALA A 29 13.91 25.37 31.39
C ALA A 29 13.32 23.97 31.16
N ASN A 30 14.16 22.97 30.82
CA ASN A 30 13.68 21.61 30.63
C ASN A 30 13.11 21.00 31.91
N GLN A 31 13.75 21.21 33.07
CA GLN A 31 13.23 20.72 34.35
C GLN A 31 11.84 21.31 34.66
N LYS A 32 11.64 22.61 34.46
CA LYS A 32 10.31 23.22 34.68
C LYS A 32 9.26 22.70 33.68
N MET A 33 9.64 22.42 32.44
CA MET A 33 8.71 21.83 31.45
C MET A 33 8.34 20.40 31.83
N PHE A 34 9.29 19.64 32.36
CA PHE A 34 9.04 18.32 32.93
C PHE A 34 8.08 18.40 34.12
N ASP A 35 8.34 19.27 35.10
CA ASP A 35 7.49 19.40 36.29
C ASP A 35 6.06 19.83 35.93
N ALA A 36 5.91 20.70 34.92
CA ALA A 36 4.60 21.23 34.50
C ALA A 36 3.81 20.26 33.59
N PHE A 37 4.48 19.54 32.69
CA PHE A 37 3.83 18.81 31.59
C PHE A 37 4.36 17.39 31.35
N GLY A 38 5.34 16.93 32.12
CA GLY A 38 5.97 15.63 31.98
C GLY A 38 6.95 15.51 30.80
N ILE A 39 7.22 16.60 30.07
CA ILE A 39 8.09 16.55 28.88
C ILE A 39 9.56 16.54 29.31
N ASN A 40 10.26 15.42 29.09
CA ASN A 40 11.66 15.22 29.51
C ASN A 40 12.63 16.21 28.87
N ILE A 41 12.54 16.38 27.53
CA ILE A 41 13.42 17.27 26.76
C ILE A 41 12.53 18.13 25.85
N PHE A 42 12.22 19.33 26.32
CA PHE A 42 11.46 20.30 25.53
C PHE A 42 12.38 21.04 24.55
N PHE A 43 13.55 21.49 25.01
CA PHE A 43 14.59 22.13 24.21
C PHE A 43 15.77 21.17 24.05
N GLU A 44 16.17 20.84 22.83
CA GLU A 44 17.30 19.92 22.58
C GLU A 44 18.65 20.59 22.82
N ASN A 45 18.73 21.90 22.60
CA ASN A 45 19.93 22.70 22.75
C ASN A 45 19.58 24.15 23.11
N TYR A 46 20.61 24.95 23.40
CA TYR A 46 20.44 26.35 23.76
C TYR A 46 19.82 27.19 22.63
N ASP A 47 20.10 26.85 21.37
CA ASP A 47 19.58 27.58 20.21
C ASP A 47 18.06 27.39 20.06
N ASP A 48 17.55 26.18 20.26
CA ASP A 48 16.10 25.88 20.32
C ASP A 48 15.40 26.76 21.38
N PHE A 49 16.04 26.94 22.55
CA PHE A 49 15.51 27.76 23.64
C PHE A 49 15.46 29.24 23.28
N GLN A 50 16.55 29.80 22.75
CA GLN A 50 16.59 31.22 22.35
C GLN A 50 15.64 31.50 21.18
N ALA A 51 15.66 30.64 20.16
CA ALA A 51 14.80 30.79 18.99
C ALA A 51 13.32 30.79 19.39
N LEU A 52 12.91 29.93 20.34
CA LEU A 52 11.50 29.90 20.77
C LEU A 52 11.16 31.14 21.58
N LYS A 53 12.06 31.60 22.45
CA LYS A 53 11.90 32.81 23.26
C LYS A 53 11.71 34.06 22.40
N GLU A 54 12.51 34.19 21.35
CA GLU A 54 12.36 35.26 20.36
C GLU A 54 11.04 35.13 19.60
N SER A 55 10.75 33.94 19.06
CA SER A 55 9.57 33.68 18.24
C SER A 55 8.26 33.95 18.98
N VAL A 56 8.15 33.49 20.23
CA VAL A 56 6.96 33.70 21.09
C VAL A 56 6.79 35.18 21.49
N SER A 57 7.86 35.96 21.48
CA SER A 57 7.82 37.40 21.79
C SER A 57 7.30 38.24 20.61
N ILE A 58 7.56 37.78 19.39
CA ILE A 58 7.32 38.52 18.13
C ILE A 58 5.98 38.12 17.48
N VAL A 59 5.33 37.03 17.92
CA VAL A 59 4.21 36.35 17.21
C VAL A 59 3.25 37.31 16.51
N ALA A 60 3.47 37.43 15.20
CA ALA A 60 2.52 37.96 14.25
C ALA A 60 1.66 36.80 13.73
N ILE A 61 0.37 37.05 13.53
CA ILE A 61 -0.55 36.08 12.94
C ILE A 61 -0.15 35.91 11.47
N SER A 62 0.60 34.87 11.14
CA SER A 62 0.89 34.48 9.75
C SER A 62 0.17 33.17 9.40
N SER A 63 -0.46 33.16 8.23
CA SER A 63 -1.07 31.98 7.61
C SER A 63 -0.11 31.45 6.53
N VAL A 64 0.84 30.62 6.93
CA VAL A 64 1.67 29.85 5.99
C VAL A 64 0.99 28.50 5.78
N GLU A 65 0.71 28.13 4.54
CA GLU A 65 0.19 26.80 4.21
C GLU A 65 1.18 25.71 4.65
N GLU A 66 0.66 24.58 5.12
CA GLU A 66 1.50 23.44 5.49
C GLU A 66 2.04 22.77 4.21
N PRO A 67 3.33 22.42 4.15
CA PRO A 67 3.86 21.72 3.00
C PRO A 67 3.15 20.37 2.83
N ASP A 68 2.77 20.04 1.59
CA ASP A 68 2.20 18.73 1.27
C ASP A 68 3.29 17.66 1.39
N ARG A 69 3.09 16.72 2.33
CA ARG A 69 4.01 15.59 2.59
C ARG A 69 3.44 14.26 2.12
N ALA A 70 2.34 14.27 1.34
CA ALA A 70 1.72 13.05 0.80
C ALA A 70 2.68 12.21 -0.05
N GLU A 71 3.69 12.84 -0.68
CA GLU A 71 4.71 12.12 -1.45
C GLU A 71 5.59 11.18 -0.59
N TYR A 72 5.75 11.49 0.70
CA TYR A 72 6.43 10.66 1.69
C TYR A 72 5.50 9.62 2.33
N GLY A 73 4.23 9.56 1.90
CA GLY A 73 3.18 8.74 2.54
C GLY A 73 2.80 9.22 3.94
N ASP A 74 3.17 10.45 4.30
CA ASP A 74 2.96 11.07 5.60
C ASP A 74 1.54 11.66 5.68
N PHE A 75 0.55 10.79 5.91
CA PHE A 75 -0.85 11.16 6.03
C PHE A 75 -1.20 11.40 7.51
N GLN A 76 -1.25 12.67 7.91
CA GLN A 76 -1.53 13.02 9.30
C GLN A 76 -2.93 12.56 9.74
N THR A 77 -2.99 11.77 10.81
CA THR A 77 -4.26 11.26 11.36
C THR A 77 -5.01 12.40 12.05
N ASN A 78 -6.30 12.57 11.73
CA ASN A 78 -7.12 13.60 12.37
C ASN A 78 -7.43 13.25 13.85
N LYS A 79 -7.69 14.27 14.67
CA LYS A 79 -7.94 14.12 16.13
C LYS A 79 -9.12 13.19 16.44
N ASP A 80 -10.17 13.22 15.62
CA ASP A 80 -11.37 12.41 15.84
C ASP A 80 -11.09 10.91 15.62
N LEU A 81 -10.42 10.56 14.52
CA LEU A 81 -10.01 9.18 14.24
C LEU A 81 -9.04 8.65 15.31
N ALA A 82 -7.99 9.39 15.64
CA ALA A 82 -7.03 8.97 16.67
C ALA A 82 -7.71 8.69 18.02
N ASN A 83 -8.64 9.57 18.41
CA ASN A 83 -9.40 9.42 19.64
C ASN A 83 -10.42 8.27 19.58
N LYS A 84 -11.07 8.02 18.44
CA LYS A 84 -11.93 6.86 18.23
C LYS A 84 -11.15 5.55 18.38
N VAL A 85 -9.95 5.47 17.81
CA VAL A 85 -9.06 4.30 17.97
C VAL A 85 -8.70 4.11 19.44
N ALA A 86 -8.20 5.15 20.13
CA ALA A 86 -7.84 5.04 21.54
C ALA A 86 -9.03 4.66 22.43
N ARG A 87 -10.22 5.21 22.19
CA ARG A 87 -11.47 4.83 22.88
C ARG A 87 -11.88 3.39 22.61
N HIS A 88 -11.74 2.92 21.37
CA HIS A 88 -12.01 1.52 21.03
C HIS A 88 -11.12 0.58 21.84
N LEU A 89 -9.82 0.87 21.91
CA LEU A 89 -8.87 0.11 22.71
C LEU A 89 -9.19 0.19 24.21
N ALA A 90 -9.55 1.37 24.74
CA ALA A 90 -9.94 1.53 26.14
C ALA A 90 -11.20 0.72 26.50
N LYS A 91 -12.20 0.65 25.61
CA LYS A 91 -13.40 -0.19 25.78
C LYS A 91 -13.10 -1.68 25.85
N ARG A 92 -11.95 -2.11 25.32
CA ARG A 92 -11.42 -3.48 25.46
C ARG A 92 -10.66 -3.71 26.76
N ASN A 93 -10.77 -2.80 27.73
CA ASN A 93 -10.06 -2.84 29.00
C ASN A 93 -8.52 -2.80 28.84
N ILE A 94 -8.02 -2.26 27.74
CA ILE A 94 -6.59 -2.03 27.54
C ILE A 94 -6.17 -0.85 28.42
N SER A 95 -5.18 -1.10 29.29
CA SER A 95 -4.67 -0.13 30.25
C SER A 95 -3.14 -0.15 30.22
N PRO A 96 -2.53 0.57 29.25
CA PRO A 96 -1.09 0.57 29.06
C PRO A 96 -0.40 1.47 30.10
N GLU A 97 0.80 1.06 30.48
CA GLU A 97 1.73 1.85 31.29
C GLU A 97 2.75 2.56 30.41
N ILE A 98 3.05 2.01 29.23
CA ILE A 98 3.96 2.58 28.25
C ILE A 98 3.23 2.72 26.92
N VAL A 99 3.31 3.91 26.33
CA VAL A 99 2.80 4.19 24.99
C VAL A 99 3.96 4.52 24.07
N ILE A 100 4.01 3.88 22.91
CA ILE A 100 4.99 4.16 21.85
C ILE A 100 4.24 4.57 20.59
N GLU A 101 4.55 5.74 20.06
CA GLU A 101 4.13 6.20 18.74
C GLU A 101 5.37 6.34 17.82
N PRO A 102 5.60 5.38 16.90
CA PRO A 102 6.86 5.26 16.16
C PRO A 102 7.07 6.36 15.11
N THR A 103 6.01 7.04 14.69
CA THR A 103 6.05 8.11 13.68
C THR A 103 4.95 9.12 14.04
N CYS A 104 5.21 9.93 15.07
CA CYS A 104 4.12 10.59 15.80
C CYS A 104 3.49 11.77 15.07
N GLY A 105 4.11 12.31 14.04
CA GLY A 105 3.58 13.44 13.29
C GLY A 105 3.21 14.58 14.23
N LYS A 106 1.98 15.08 14.09
CA LYS A 106 1.39 16.12 14.95
C LYS A 106 1.03 15.66 16.37
N GLY A 107 1.26 14.39 16.71
CA GLY A 107 1.07 13.86 18.05
C GLY A 107 -0.38 13.53 18.41
N ASN A 108 -1.27 13.39 17.42
CA ASN A 108 -2.69 13.17 17.69
C ASN A 108 -2.97 11.84 18.42
N PHE A 109 -2.20 10.78 18.17
CA PHE A 109 -2.32 9.53 18.94
C PHE A 109 -1.72 9.63 20.33
N ILE A 110 -0.62 10.39 20.53
CA ILE A 110 -0.13 10.75 21.88
C ILE A 110 -1.25 11.42 22.68
N ILE A 111 -1.88 12.47 22.14
CA ILE A 111 -2.96 13.18 22.86
C ILE A 111 -4.17 12.28 23.10
N ALA A 112 -4.57 11.48 22.10
CA ALA A 112 -5.64 10.50 22.27
C ALA A 112 -5.32 9.48 23.38
N SER A 113 -4.07 9.05 23.49
CA SER A 113 -3.62 8.12 24.51
C SER A 113 -3.65 8.74 25.90
N LEU A 114 -3.14 9.97 26.06
CA LEU A 114 -3.20 10.72 27.32
C LEU A 114 -4.65 10.97 27.80
N SER A 115 -5.56 11.20 26.85
CA SER A 115 -6.97 11.44 27.16
C SER A 115 -7.67 10.19 27.69
N ASN A 116 -7.39 9.02 27.09
CA ASN A 116 -8.17 7.79 27.32
C ASN A 116 -7.53 6.80 28.30
N PHE A 117 -6.21 6.82 28.50
CA PHE A 117 -5.51 5.84 29.34
C PHE A 117 -4.92 6.48 30.59
N LYS A 118 -5.44 6.11 31.76
CA LYS A 118 -5.03 6.72 33.05
C LYS A 118 -3.78 6.08 33.67
N ALA A 119 -3.47 4.84 33.31
CA ALA A 119 -2.32 4.09 33.85
C ALA A 119 -0.99 4.43 33.18
N VAL A 120 -0.98 5.29 32.16
CA VAL A 120 0.22 5.64 31.41
C VAL A 120 1.22 6.31 32.35
N LYS A 121 2.43 5.75 32.39
CA LYS A 121 3.59 6.26 33.12
C LYS A 121 4.61 6.89 32.19
N LYS A 122 4.75 6.34 30.97
CA LYS A 122 5.72 6.82 29.98
C LYS A 122 5.14 6.86 28.57
N VAL A 123 5.55 7.86 27.80
CA VAL A 123 5.21 8.01 26.38
C VAL A 123 6.48 8.27 25.57
N PHE A 124 6.65 7.53 24.48
CA PHE A 124 7.73 7.71 23.52
C PHE A 124 7.15 8.06 22.14
N GLY A 125 7.48 9.22 21.61
CA GLY A 125 7.16 9.64 20.25
C GLY A 125 8.43 9.81 19.42
N ILE A 126 8.47 9.26 18.22
CA ILE A 126 9.59 9.42 17.29
C ILE A 126 9.07 10.18 16.07
N GLU A 127 9.78 11.23 15.65
CA GLU A 127 9.40 12.03 14.49
C GLU A 127 10.63 12.57 13.76
N ILE A 128 10.61 12.53 12.44
CA ILE A 128 11.72 12.98 11.59
C ILE A 128 11.56 14.43 11.14
N TYR A 129 10.33 14.95 11.10
CA TYR A 129 10.04 16.32 10.70
C TYR A 129 9.99 17.24 11.92
N LYS A 130 11.03 18.07 12.09
CA LYS A 130 11.18 18.96 13.25
C LYS A 130 9.95 19.84 13.54
N PRO A 131 9.22 20.43 12.56
CA PRO A 131 7.98 21.15 12.86
C PRO A 131 6.90 20.30 13.55
N TYR A 132 6.78 19.03 13.19
CA TYR A 132 5.86 18.09 13.85
C TYR A 132 6.30 17.72 15.27
N VAL A 133 7.61 17.68 15.55
CA VAL A 133 8.14 17.59 16.92
C VAL A 133 7.67 18.77 17.77
N TRP A 134 7.75 19.99 17.24
CA TRP A 134 7.25 21.18 17.93
C TRP A 134 5.73 21.17 18.11
N GLU A 135 4.98 20.83 17.06
CA GLU A 135 3.51 20.77 17.11
C GLU A 135 3.02 19.74 18.14
N THR A 136 3.69 18.59 18.23
CA THR A 136 3.42 17.56 19.24
C THR A 136 3.66 18.11 20.64
N LYS A 137 4.82 18.75 20.88
CA LYS A 137 5.18 19.37 22.16
C LYS A 137 4.17 20.45 22.57
N PHE A 138 3.74 21.30 21.64
CA PHE A 138 2.71 22.30 21.88
C PHE A 138 1.35 21.67 22.20
N SER A 139 0.96 20.61 21.48
CA SER A 139 -0.29 19.90 21.71
C SER A 139 -0.32 19.22 23.09
N ILE A 140 0.82 18.74 23.58
CA ILE A 140 0.94 18.18 24.95
C ILE A 140 0.71 19.27 26.00
N ILE A 141 1.33 20.45 25.84
CA ILE A 141 1.09 21.59 26.72
C ILE A 141 -0.39 21.97 26.70
N ASP A 142 -0.98 22.12 25.51
CA ASP A 142 -2.38 22.49 25.33
C ASP A 142 -3.33 21.55 26.08
N PHE A 143 -3.06 20.24 25.96
CA PHE A 143 -3.80 19.19 26.64
C PHE A 143 -3.73 19.35 28.16
N PHE A 144 -2.54 19.51 28.74
CA PHE A 144 -2.39 19.60 30.20
C PHE A 144 -2.83 20.94 30.77
N LEU A 145 -2.69 22.04 30.04
CA LEU A 145 -3.26 23.32 30.46
C LEU A 145 -4.80 23.26 30.49
N SER A 146 -5.41 22.49 29.59
CA SER A 146 -6.87 22.26 29.54
C SER A 146 -7.34 21.19 30.54
N ASN A 147 -6.44 20.34 31.02
CA ASN A 147 -6.73 19.22 31.92
C ASN A 147 -5.73 19.15 33.08
N PRO A 148 -5.70 20.16 33.97
CA PRO A 148 -4.63 20.34 34.96
C PRO A 148 -4.51 19.16 35.95
N ASP A 149 -5.64 18.53 36.28
CA ASP A 149 -5.72 17.39 37.22
C ASP A 149 -5.37 16.04 36.59
N SER A 150 -5.04 16.01 35.29
CA SER A 150 -4.63 14.76 34.64
C SER A 150 -3.29 14.28 35.16
N ASN A 151 -3.14 12.95 35.21
CA ASN A 151 -1.85 12.30 35.43
C ASN A 151 -0.86 12.75 34.34
N LYS A 152 0.35 13.13 34.75
CA LYS A 152 1.41 13.62 33.87
C LYS A 152 2.48 12.53 33.76
N PRO A 153 2.44 11.65 32.74
CA PRO A 153 3.51 10.67 32.52
C PRO A 153 4.80 11.37 32.12
N GLU A 154 5.91 10.63 32.16
CA GLU A 154 7.15 11.07 31.51
C GLU A 154 6.98 10.95 29.99
N ILE A 155 7.20 12.02 29.24
CA ILE A 155 6.99 12.10 27.80
C ILE A 155 8.30 12.47 27.11
N THR A 156 8.74 11.62 26.20
CA THR A 156 9.93 11.83 25.37
C THR A 156 9.52 11.89 23.91
N ILE A 157 9.76 13.04 23.26
CA ILE A 157 9.60 13.20 21.81
C ILE A 157 10.99 13.33 21.20
N THR A 158 11.40 12.33 20.42
CA THR A 158 12.74 12.24 19.84
C THR A 158 12.71 12.64 18.37
N HIS A 159 13.49 13.67 18.03
CA HIS A 159 13.71 14.09 16.65
C HIS A 159 14.77 13.20 15.98
N CYS A 160 14.35 12.17 15.23
CA CYS A 160 15.26 11.30 14.49
C CYS A 160 14.52 10.50 13.40
N SER A 161 15.28 9.84 12.53
CA SER A 161 14.70 8.80 11.69
C SER A 161 14.30 7.59 12.53
N ILE A 162 13.11 7.07 12.25
CA ILE A 162 12.63 5.83 12.84
C ILE A 162 13.54 4.61 12.54
N PHE A 163 14.32 4.67 11.46
CA PHE A 163 15.26 3.59 11.10
C PHE A 163 16.58 3.65 11.89
N ASP A 164 16.87 4.79 12.50
CA ASP A 164 18.06 4.99 13.34
C ASP A 164 17.76 4.83 14.84
N PHE A 165 16.48 4.71 15.21
CA PHE A 165 16.05 4.56 16.59
C PHE A 165 16.10 3.10 17.05
N ASP A 166 16.81 2.81 18.14
CA ASP A 166 16.90 1.45 18.70
C ASP A 166 15.79 1.16 19.72
N PHE A 167 14.69 0.56 19.25
CA PHE A 167 13.60 0.11 20.11
C PHE A 167 14.01 -0.98 21.12
N LYS A 168 15.14 -1.67 20.93
CA LYS A 168 15.61 -2.67 21.88
C LYS A 168 16.01 -2.06 23.23
N ASP A 169 16.38 -0.78 23.25
CA ASP A 169 16.71 -0.10 24.50
C ASP A 169 15.47 0.10 25.36
N ILE A 170 14.36 0.55 24.76
CA ILE A 170 13.05 0.62 25.44
C ILE A 170 12.62 -0.79 25.88
N SER A 171 12.74 -1.78 24.99
CA SER A 171 12.39 -3.18 25.26
C SER A 171 13.11 -3.75 26.50
N LYS A 172 14.41 -3.50 26.63
CA LYS A 172 15.23 -3.93 27.79
C LYS A 172 14.92 -3.13 29.05
N GLN A 173 14.68 -1.82 28.91
CA GLN A 173 14.41 -0.95 30.05
C GLN A 173 13.05 -1.28 30.70
N PHE A 174 12.08 -1.71 29.91
CA PHE A 174 10.71 -1.97 30.37
C PHE A 174 10.21 -3.37 29.95
N PRO A 175 10.74 -4.44 30.56
CA PRO A 175 10.43 -5.81 30.14
C PRO A 175 9.05 -6.30 30.62
N THR A 176 8.44 -5.66 31.62
CA THR A 176 7.24 -6.19 32.30
C THR A 176 6.00 -5.32 32.21
N GLU A 177 6.21 -4.04 31.93
CA GLU A 177 5.19 -3.00 31.86
C GLU A 177 4.24 -3.25 30.70
N LYS A 178 2.96 -2.91 30.91
CA LYS A 178 1.95 -3.05 29.86
C LYS A 178 2.21 -2.07 28.73
N LEU A 179 2.52 -2.59 27.54
CA LEU A 179 2.88 -1.80 26.37
C LEU A 179 1.68 -1.57 25.44
N LEU A 180 1.56 -0.36 24.92
CA LEU A 180 0.74 -0.06 23.74
C LEU A 180 1.61 0.61 22.68
N ILE A 181 1.73 -0.02 21.53
CA ILE A 181 2.30 0.59 20.32
C ILE A 181 1.12 1.07 19.47
N ILE A 182 1.03 2.37 19.20
CA ILE A 182 -0.11 2.97 18.50
C ILE A 182 0.37 4.05 17.52
N GLY A 183 -0.26 4.20 16.36
CA GLY A 183 0.12 5.27 15.44
C GLY A 183 -0.32 5.05 13.99
N ASN A 184 0.16 5.93 13.11
CA ASN A 184 -0.01 5.83 11.66
C ASN A 184 1.34 5.90 10.94
N PRO A 185 2.00 4.76 10.69
CA PRO A 185 3.23 4.74 9.92
C PRO A 185 3.03 5.21 8.46
N PRO A 186 4.07 5.73 7.78
CA PRO A 186 3.93 6.26 6.42
C PRO A 186 3.48 5.24 5.37
N TRP A 187 2.51 5.64 4.54
CA TRP A 187 1.88 4.79 3.51
C TRP A 187 2.56 4.90 2.15
N VAL A 188 3.87 4.62 2.10
CA VAL A 188 4.69 4.76 0.90
C VAL A 188 5.55 3.51 0.69
N THR A 189 5.96 3.26 -0.55
CA THR A 189 6.88 2.17 -0.85
C THR A 189 8.34 2.65 -0.85
N ASN A 190 9.28 1.76 -0.58
CA ASN A 190 10.71 2.05 -0.63
C ASN A 190 11.18 2.60 -2.00
N SER A 191 10.63 2.10 -3.11
CA SER A 191 10.96 2.61 -4.46
C SER A 191 10.51 4.05 -4.66
N LYS A 192 9.32 4.40 -4.15
CA LYS A 192 8.79 5.77 -4.25
C LYS A 192 9.64 6.74 -3.43
N LEU A 193 10.01 6.38 -2.21
CA LEU A 193 10.94 7.18 -1.40
C LEU A 193 12.32 7.31 -2.06
N GLY A 194 12.86 6.23 -2.64
CA GLY A 194 14.14 6.25 -3.35
C GLY A 194 14.12 7.14 -4.60
N SER A 195 12.99 7.22 -5.30
CA SER A 195 12.82 8.13 -6.44
C SER A 195 12.80 9.61 -6.04
N LEU A 196 12.50 9.91 -4.78
CA LEU A 196 12.48 11.26 -4.23
C LEU A 196 13.85 11.70 -3.68
N ASN A 197 14.92 10.93 -3.92
CA ASN A 197 16.25 11.13 -3.31
C ASN A 197 16.20 11.24 -1.78
N SER A 198 15.18 10.65 -1.14
CA SER A 198 15.09 10.65 0.32
C SER A 198 16.23 9.81 0.89
N SER A 199 17.06 10.43 1.74
CA SER A 199 18.08 9.72 2.52
C SER A 199 17.47 8.82 3.61
N ASN A 200 16.17 8.99 3.89
CA ASN A 200 15.42 8.25 4.89
C ASN A 200 14.89 6.91 4.35
N LEU A 201 15.81 6.01 4.04
CA LEU A 201 15.50 4.65 3.61
C LEU A 201 16.06 3.64 4.62
N PRO A 202 15.37 2.51 4.86
CA PRO A 202 15.97 1.42 5.60
C PRO A 202 17.24 0.94 4.90
N LYS A 203 18.26 0.56 5.67
CA LYS A 203 19.51 -0.01 5.12
C LYS A 203 19.16 -1.18 4.19
N LYS A 204 19.62 -1.14 2.94
CA LYS A 204 19.42 -2.21 1.95
C LYS A 204 19.94 -3.52 2.53
N SER A 205 19.03 -4.36 2.97
CA SER A 205 19.29 -5.71 3.47
C SER A 205 18.26 -6.64 2.82
N ASN A 206 18.62 -7.91 2.62
CA ASN A 206 17.67 -8.91 2.15
C ASN A 206 16.73 -9.31 3.31
N PHE A 207 15.99 -8.34 3.86
CA PHE A 207 15.18 -8.48 5.06
C PHE A 207 14.09 -9.57 4.92
N LYS A 208 13.65 -9.82 3.68
CA LYS A 208 12.72 -10.89 3.32
C LYS A 208 13.38 -12.16 2.74
N ASN A 209 14.71 -12.22 2.68
CA ASN A 209 15.49 -13.36 2.21
C ASN A 209 15.00 -13.92 0.85
N GLN A 210 14.69 -13.04 -0.11
CA GLN A 210 14.05 -13.41 -1.38
C GLN A 210 15.07 -13.96 -2.40
N ASN A 211 14.63 -14.95 -3.19
CA ASN A 211 15.42 -15.54 -4.29
C ASN A 211 15.54 -14.57 -5.49
N GLY A 212 16.62 -14.68 -6.27
CA GLY A 212 16.99 -13.70 -7.31
C GLY A 212 15.94 -13.43 -8.40
N LEU A 213 15.08 -14.41 -8.73
CA LEU A 213 13.98 -14.22 -9.69
C LEU A 213 12.83 -13.39 -9.11
N ASP A 214 12.50 -13.57 -7.82
CA ASP A 214 11.42 -12.85 -7.13
C ASP A 214 11.76 -11.36 -6.95
N ALA A 215 13.03 -11.05 -6.69
CA ALA A 215 13.53 -9.68 -6.59
C ALA A 215 13.41 -8.92 -7.93
N MET A 216 13.60 -9.62 -9.06
CA MET A 216 13.49 -9.05 -10.41
C MET A 216 12.04 -8.80 -10.85
N THR A 217 11.05 -9.53 -10.32
CA THR A 217 9.62 -9.37 -10.64
C THR A 217 8.89 -8.35 -9.76
N GLY A 218 9.61 -7.49 -9.02
CA GLY A 218 9.02 -6.40 -8.23
C GLY A 218 8.74 -6.70 -6.75
N LYS A 219 9.06 -7.91 -6.25
CA LYS A 219 8.88 -8.25 -4.82
C LYS A 219 9.90 -7.60 -3.87
N GLY A 220 10.92 -6.91 -4.42
CA GLY A 220 11.86 -6.05 -3.67
C GLY A 220 11.29 -4.67 -3.31
N ASN A 221 10.12 -4.31 -3.85
CA ASN A 221 9.38 -3.12 -3.49
C ASN A 221 8.46 -3.43 -2.29
N PHE A 222 8.70 -2.82 -1.13
CA PHE A 222 7.90 -3.05 0.08
C PHE A 222 7.37 -1.75 0.68
N ASP A 223 6.29 -1.85 1.44
CA ASP A 223 5.66 -0.72 2.11
C ASP A 223 6.44 -0.37 3.39
N ILE A 224 6.67 0.92 3.63
CA ILE A 224 7.43 1.39 4.80
C ILE A 224 6.68 1.11 6.10
N ALA A 225 5.35 1.19 6.10
CA ALA A 225 4.56 0.82 7.27
C ALA A 225 4.74 -0.66 7.64
N GLU A 226 4.90 -1.54 6.64
CA GLU A 226 5.19 -2.95 6.86
C GLU A 226 6.55 -3.15 7.52
N TYR A 227 7.58 -2.46 7.03
CA TYR A 227 8.92 -2.53 7.62
C TYR A 227 8.94 -2.05 9.07
N ILE A 228 8.32 -0.90 9.35
CA ILE A 228 8.21 -0.36 10.70
C ILE A 228 7.44 -1.33 11.61
N THR A 229 6.35 -1.92 11.13
CA THR A 229 5.58 -2.91 11.88
C THR A 229 6.45 -4.11 12.26
N LEU A 230 7.20 -4.67 11.31
CA LEU A 230 8.07 -5.82 11.58
C LEU A 230 9.23 -5.47 12.53
N MET A 231 9.81 -4.28 12.41
CA MET A 231 10.83 -3.78 13.34
C MET A 231 10.30 -3.67 14.78
N LEU A 232 9.05 -3.22 14.95
CA LEU A 232 8.38 -3.15 16.25
C LEU A 232 8.07 -4.54 16.81
N LEU A 233 7.61 -5.47 15.96
CA LEU A 233 7.39 -6.87 16.37
C LEU A 233 8.70 -7.56 16.78
N ASP A 234 9.79 -7.35 16.05
CA ASP A 234 11.12 -7.86 16.41
C ASP A 234 11.56 -7.37 17.80
N ALA A 235 11.25 -6.12 18.16
CA ALA A 235 11.63 -5.53 19.44
C ALA A 235 10.73 -5.92 20.61
N PHE A 236 9.43 -6.13 20.38
CA PHE A 236 8.42 -6.17 21.47
C PHE A 236 7.52 -7.42 21.47
N GLN A 237 7.66 -8.38 20.57
CA GLN A 237 6.76 -9.55 20.52
C GLN A 237 6.68 -10.37 21.84
N THR A 238 7.66 -10.24 22.73
CA THR A 238 7.66 -10.92 24.04
C THR A 238 7.03 -10.10 25.17
N HIS A 239 6.66 -8.85 24.91
CA HIS A 239 6.12 -7.93 25.92
C HIS A 239 4.63 -8.15 26.12
N ASN A 240 4.17 -7.93 27.35
CA ASN A 240 2.74 -7.85 27.63
C ASN A 240 2.19 -6.55 27.03
N GLY A 241 1.46 -6.64 25.93
CA GLY A 241 0.98 -5.43 25.28
C GLY A 241 0.24 -5.66 23.98
N TYR A 242 -0.01 -4.56 23.29
CA TYR A 242 -0.79 -4.51 22.06
C TYR A 242 -0.09 -3.64 21.03
N LEU A 243 -0.27 -3.99 19.76
CA LEU A 243 0.09 -3.16 18.61
C LEU A 243 -1.19 -2.77 17.88
N ALA A 244 -1.35 -1.47 17.62
CA ALA A 244 -2.53 -0.86 17.01
C ALA A 244 -2.11 0.22 15.99
N LEU A 245 -1.87 -0.18 14.73
CA LEU A 245 -1.33 0.72 13.70
C LEU A 245 -2.29 0.92 12.53
N LEU A 246 -2.47 2.16 12.07
CA LEU A 246 -3.16 2.44 10.81
C LEU A 246 -2.23 2.12 9.64
N VAL A 247 -2.61 1.13 8.82
CA VAL A 247 -1.79 0.64 7.71
C VAL A 247 -2.66 0.27 6.50
N LYS A 248 -2.04 0.12 5.32
CA LYS A 248 -2.75 -0.39 4.13
C LYS A 248 -3.22 -1.83 4.36
N ASN A 249 -4.33 -2.22 3.73
CA ASN A 249 -4.85 -3.59 3.78
C ASN A 249 -3.81 -4.65 3.35
N SER A 250 -2.93 -4.29 2.40
CA SER A 250 -1.83 -5.16 1.97
C SER A 250 -0.82 -5.44 3.08
N VAL A 251 -0.56 -4.49 3.97
CA VAL A 251 0.35 -4.67 5.11
C VAL A 251 -0.24 -5.67 6.09
N VAL A 252 -1.53 -5.53 6.45
CA VAL A 252 -2.21 -6.50 7.33
C VAL A 252 -2.15 -7.91 6.74
N LYS A 253 -2.44 -8.04 5.44
CA LYS A 253 -2.34 -9.32 4.72
C LYS A 253 -0.94 -9.92 4.80
N ASN A 254 0.11 -9.11 4.58
CA ASN A 254 1.50 -9.56 4.61
C ASN A 254 1.92 -10.00 6.02
N ILE A 255 1.53 -9.26 7.06
CA ILE A 255 1.81 -9.65 8.45
C ILE A 255 1.20 -11.02 8.77
N VAL A 256 -0.06 -11.26 8.41
CA VAL A 256 -0.72 -12.57 8.63
C VAL A 256 -0.09 -13.67 7.77
N PHE A 257 0.25 -13.36 6.52
CA PHE A 257 0.91 -14.29 5.61
C PHE A 257 2.27 -14.75 6.17
N ASP A 258 3.08 -13.82 6.66
CA ASP A 258 4.44 -14.09 7.14
C ASP A 258 4.45 -14.87 8.48
N GLN A 259 3.33 -14.92 9.22
CA GLN A 259 3.24 -15.67 10.49
C GLN A 259 3.54 -17.16 10.35
N LYS A 260 3.25 -17.76 9.19
CA LYS A 260 3.53 -19.18 8.93
C LYS A 260 5.01 -19.53 9.11
N ASP A 261 5.88 -18.64 8.65
CA ASP A 261 7.33 -18.86 8.65
C ASP A 261 8.02 -18.10 9.79
N LYS A 262 7.64 -16.85 10.03
CA LYS A 262 8.27 -15.97 11.03
C LYS A 262 7.85 -16.28 12.45
N LYS A 263 6.61 -16.74 12.65
CA LYS A 263 6.05 -17.15 13.95
C LYS A 263 6.29 -16.12 15.06
N TYR A 264 6.01 -14.85 14.77
CA TYR A 264 6.04 -13.82 15.81
C TYR A 264 5.07 -14.19 16.92
N ARG A 265 5.42 -13.89 18.17
CA ARG A 265 4.57 -14.12 19.36
C ARG A 265 3.41 -13.14 19.43
N VAL A 266 2.54 -13.19 18.43
CA VAL A 266 1.45 -12.27 18.17
C VAL A 266 0.19 -13.07 17.90
N GLY A 267 -0.82 -12.84 18.71
CA GLY A 267 -2.13 -13.47 18.61
C GLY A 267 -3.24 -12.44 18.42
N GLU A 268 -4.48 -12.92 18.30
CA GLU A 268 -5.68 -12.08 18.19
C GLU A 268 -5.53 -10.97 17.13
N ILE A 269 -5.13 -11.37 15.91
CA ILE A 269 -4.92 -10.42 14.83
C ILE A 269 -6.29 -9.99 14.29
N GLU A 270 -6.53 -8.68 14.29
CA GLU A 270 -7.76 -8.07 13.83
C GLU A 270 -7.47 -6.90 12.88
N LYS A 271 -8.33 -6.75 11.89
CA LYS A 271 -8.28 -5.70 10.87
C LYS A 271 -9.58 -4.92 10.94
N TYR A 272 -9.52 -3.65 11.33
CA TYR A 272 -10.68 -2.76 11.32
C TYR A 272 -10.60 -1.80 10.14
N CYS A 273 -11.40 -2.06 9.10
CA CYS A 273 -11.43 -1.29 7.86
C CYS A 273 -11.95 0.13 8.10
N ILE A 274 -11.19 1.12 7.62
CA ILE A 274 -11.56 2.55 7.68
C ILE A 274 -11.90 3.08 6.28
N ASP A 275 -12.61 4.20 6.24
CA ASP A 275 -12.82 4.94 4.99
C ASP A 275 -11.66 5.93 4.79
N SER A 276 -10.63 5.52 4.06
CA SER A 276 -9.45 6.36 3.79
C SER A 276 -9.78 7.64 3.05
N LYS A 277 -10.84 7.64 2.21
CA LYS A 277 -11.23 8.80 1.43
C LYS A 277 -11.86 9.84 2.35
N LYS A 278 -12.67 9.40 3.30
CA LYS A 278 -13.22 10.25 4.36
C LYS A 278 -12.16 10.77 5.31
N GLU A 279 -11.28 9.89 5.81
CA GLU A 279 -10.38 10.23 6.92
C GLU A 279 -9.11 10.97 6.47
N PHE A 280 -8.67 10.73 5.23
CA PHE A 280 -7.38 11.20 4.70
C PHE A 280 -7.46 11.78 3.28
N ASN A 281 -8.63 11.78 2.64
CA ASN A 281 -8.82 12.21 1.24
C ASN A 281 -8.03 11.40 0.20
N VAL A 282 -7.62 10.17 0.54
CA VAL A 282 -6.85 9.27 -0.37
C VAL A 282 -7.65 8.05 -0.79
N SER A 283 -7.40 7.58 -2.00
CA SER A 283 -8.05 6.39 -2.58
C SER A 283 -7.18 5.13 -2.38
N VAL A 284 -7.02 4.68 -1.14
CA VAL A 284 -6.27 3.45 -0.79
C VAL A 284 -6.99 2.67 0.29
N GLU A 285 -7.13 1.36 0.13
CA GLU A 285 -7.74 0.55 1.19
C GLU A 285 -6.79 0.45 2.41
N ALA A 286 -7.26 0.95 3.56
CA ALA A 286 -6.52 0.99 4.80
C ALA A 286 -7.38 0.52 5.98
N ALA A 287 -6.71 0.10 7.06
CA ALA A 287 -7.33 -0.42 8.26
C ALA A 287 -6.46 -0.13 9.49
N LEU A 288 -7.09 -0.15 10.66
CA LEU A 288 -6.37 -0.35 11.92
C LEU A 288 -6.01 -1.84 12.04
N LEU A 289 -4.72 -2.15 11.95
CA LEU A 289 -4.16 -3.43 12.39
C LEU A 289 -4.14 -3.43 13.91
N TYR A 290 -4.79 -4.41 14.52
CA TYR A 290 -4.71 -4.68 15.95
C TYR A 290 -4.15 -6.09 16.17
N CYS A 291 -3.26 -6.24 17.13
CA CYS A 291 -2.87 -7.55 17.63
C CYS A 291 -2.35 -7.51 19.06
N GLN A 292 -2.43 -8.65 19.74
CA GLN A 292 -1.89 -8.83 21.08
C GLN A 292 -0.51 -9.49 21.03
N LEU A 293 0.44 -8.91 21.75
CA LEU A 293 1.81 -9.40 21.87
C LEU A 293 1.90 -10.50 22.94
N ASN A 294 3.01 -11.24 22.93
CA ASN A 294 3.32 -12.31 23.89
C ASN A 294 2.32 -13.48 23.89
N LEU A 295 1.59 -13.67 22.79
CA LEU A 295 0.71 -14.83 22.56
C LEU A 295 1.34 -15.85 21.62
N ASN A 296 0.66 -16.99 21.46
CA ASN A 296 1.01 -17.95 20.41
C ASN A 296 0.78 -17.31 19.03
N PRO A 297 1.66 -17.57 18.05
CA PRO A 297 1.50 -17.05 16.69
C PRO A 297 0.13 -17.39 16.10
N SER A 298 -0.67 -16.38 15.78
CA SER A 298 -1.90 -16.55 15.00
C SER A 298 -1.58 -16.53 13.52
N ILE A 299 -2.19 -17.45 12.77
CA ILE A 299 -2.09 -17.51 11.30
C ILE A 299 -3.38 -17.04 10.61
N GLU A 300 -4.34 -16.54 11.40
CA GLU A 300 -5.63 -16.04 10.96
C GLU A 300 -5.87 -14.61 11.47
N CYS A 301 -6.71 -13.88 10.76
CA CYS A 301 -7.12 -12.51 11.07
C CYS A 301 -8.63 -12.35 10.88
N ASN A 302 -9.28 -11.70 11.85
CA ASN A 302 -10.68 -11.28 11.74
C ASN A 302 -10.77 -9.88 11.14
N GLU A 303 -11.61 -9.69 10.13
CA GLU A 303 -11.89 -8.39 9.53
C GLU A 303 -13.21 -7.81 10.06
N PHE A 304 -13.20 -6.53 10.39
CA PHE A 304 -14.33 -5.77 10.90
C PHE A 304 -14.47 -4.44 10.15
N ASP A 305 -15.67 -3.87 10.14
CA ASP A 305 -15.85 -2.44 9.88
C ASP A 305 -15.45 -1.63 11.12
N PHE A 306 -14.63 -0.58 10.98
CA PHE A 306 -14.19 0.20 12.14
C PHE A 306 -15.32 1.03 12.78
N TYR A 307 -16.34 1.43 12.02
CA TYR A 307 -17.37 2.33 12.48
C TYR A 307 -18.56 1.58 13.08
N SER A 308 -19.01 0.49 12.46
CA SER A 308 -20.09 -0.35 12.99
C SER A 308 -19.59 -1.44 13.95
N LEU A 309 -18.29 -1.78 13.89
CA LEU A 309 -17.67 -2.91 14.59
C LEU A 309 -18.24 -4.28 14.20
N GLU A 310 -18.99 -4.35 13.10
CA GLU A 310 -19.50 -5.60 12.57
C GLU A 310 -18.38 -6.42 11.94
N LYS A 311 -18.34 -7.71 12.28
CA LYS A 311 -17.42 -8.66 11.65
C LYS A 311 -17.84 -8.88 10.20
N ARG A 312 -16.89 -8.73 9.28
CA ARG A 312 -17.10 -8.93 7.84
C ARG A 312 -16.73 -10.35 7.43
N LEU A 313 -15.48 -10.74 7.68
CA LEU A 313 -14.94 -12.06 7.30
C LEU A 313 -13.75 -12.44 8.18
N SER A 314 -13.19 -13.62 7.95
CA SER A 314 -11.89 -14.02 8.49
C SER A 314 -11.02 -14.53 7.35
N PHE A 315 -9.72 -14.23 7.38
CA PHE A 315 -8.76 -14.64 6.36
C PHE A 315 -7.47 -15.12 7.01
N GLY A 316 -6.69 -15.95 6.33
CA GLY A 316 -5.47 -16.51 6.91
C GLY A 316 -5.02 -17.82 6.29
N TRP A 317 -4.14 -18.52 6.99
CA TRP A 317 -3.68 -19.84 6.57
C TRP A 317 -4.62 -20.94 7.01
N LEU A 318 -5.08 -21.72 6.04
CA LEU A 318 -5.70 -23.02 6.25
C LEU A 318 -4.80 -24.10 5.64
N ASN A 319 -4.14 -24.88 6.50
CA ASN A 319 -3.10 -25.85 6.11
C ASN A 319 -1.98 -25.18 5.28
N THR A 320 -1.85 -25.54 4.01
CA THR A 320 -0.83 -25.01 3.09
C THR A 320 -1.32 -23.84 2.25
N LYS A 321 -2.58 -23.42 2.39
CA LYS A 321 -3.23 -22.41 1.55
C LYS A 321 -3.51 -21.13 2.33
N PHE A 322 -3.26 -19.99 1.70
CA PHE A 322 -3.60 -18.69 2.26
C PHE A 322 -4.90 -18.19 1.64
N VAL A 323 -5.94 -18.13 2.46
CA VAL A 323 -7.34 -17.99 2.07
C VAL A 323 -7.84 -16.59 2.40
N SER A 324 -8.52 -15.93 1.47
CA SER A 324 -9.05 -14.57 1.62
C SER A 324 -10.38 -14.48 2.36
N ASN A 325 -11.18 -15.55 2.36
CA ASN A 325 -12.35 -15.71 3.21
C ASN A 325 -12.47 -17.18 3.62
N LEU A 326 -12.23 -17.45 4.91
CA LEU A 326 -12.26 -18.80 5.46
C LEU A 326 -13.66 -19.41 5.42
N ALA A 327 -14.71 -18.60 5.58
CA ALA A 327 -16.09 -19.08 5.55
C ALA A 327 -16.45 -19.57 4.14
N ASP A 328 -16.27 -18.73 3.12
CA ASP A 328 -16.57 -19.08 1.72
C ASP A 328 -15.74 -20.29 1.29
N TYR A 329 -14.44 -20.31 1.62
CA TYR A 329 -13.57 -21.44 1.29
C TYR A 329 -14.02 -22.75 1.94
N HIS A 330 -14.57 -22.73 3.15
CA HIS A 330 -15.09 -23.95 3.76
C HIS A 330 -16.25 -24.57 2.97
N GLU A 331 -17.06 -23.73 2.32
CA GLU A 331 -18.16 -24.15 1.47
C GLU A 331 -17.69 -24.61 0.08
N THR A 332 -16.60 -24.04 -0.44
CA THR A 332 -16.13 -24.28 -1.82
C THR A 332 -14.86 -25.13 -1.93
N LYS A 333 -14.25 -25.56 -0.83
CA LYS A 333 -13.01 -26.36 -0.81
C LYS A 333 -13.03 -27.62 -1.69
N GLU A 334 -14.19 -28.19 -1.98
CA GLU A 334 -14.35 -29.40 -2.80
C GLU A 334 -14.03 -29.16 -4.28
N ILE A 335 -14.10 -27.91 -4.76
CA ILE A 335 -13.74 -27.55 -6.15
C ILE A 335 -12.31 -27.01 -6.28
N ASP A 336 -11.60 -26.81 -5.18
CA ASP A 336 -10.21 -26.37 -5.17
C ASP A 336 -9.27 -27.51 -5.58
N GLY A 337 -8.39 -27.25 -6.55
CA GLY A 337 -7.46 -28.24 -7.08
C GLY A 337 -6.66 -27.71 -8.26
N VAL A 338 -6.02 -28.62 -8.98
CA VAL A 338 -5.30 -28.28 -10.22
C VAL A 338 -6.32 -28.19 -11.35
N CYS A 339 -6.47 -26.99 -11.93
CA CYS A 339 -7.30 -26.80 -13.11
C CYS A 339 -6.75 -27.67 -14.25
N PRO A 340 -7.58 -28.49 -14.93
CA PRO A 340 -7.12 -29.29 -16.07
C PRO A 340 -6.80 -28.43 -17.30
N PHE A 341 -7.21 -27.16 -17.28
CA PHE A 341 -6.91 -26.18 -18.31
C PHE A 341 -5.83 -25.22 -17.84
N GLU A 342 -4.93 -24.88 -18.75
CA GLU A 342 -3.88 -23.91 -18.46
C GLU A 342 -4.35 -22.50 -18.76
N TRP A 343 -4.32 -21.63 -17.75
CA TRP A 343 -4.62 -20.21 -17.91
C TRP A 343 -3.47 -19.50 -18.64
N ARG A 344 -3.84 -18.64 -19.58
CA ARG A 344 -2.91 -17.89 -20.42
C ARG A 344 -3.17 -16.41 -20.29
N GLN A 345 -2.09 -15.65 -20.19
CA GLN A 345 -2.13 -14.20 -20.32
C GLN A 345 -2.18 -13.83 -21.82
N GLY A 346 -2.84 -12.72 -22.14
CA GLY A 346 -2.86 -12.17 -23.48
C GLY A 346 -1.51 -11.60 -23.96
N ILE A 347 -1.53 -11.07 -25.18
CA ILE A 347 -0.38 -10.56 -25.91
C ILE A 347 0.14 -9.28 -25.26
N LYS A 348 1.45 -9.26 -25.02
CA LYS A 348 2.21 -8.07 -24.64
C LYS A 348 3.05 -7.59 -25.81
N HIS A 349 2.77 -6.38 -26.31
CA HIS A 349 3.57 -5.75 -27.37
C HIS A 349 4.35 -4.50 -26.90
N ASP A 350 3.95 -3.88 -25.78
CA ASP A 350 4.49 -2.63 -25.22
C ASP A 350 4.67 -1.50 -26.25
N CYS A 351 3.80 -1.48 -27.28
CA CYS A 351 3.87 -0.56 -28.42
C CYS A 351 2.46 -0.15 -28.87
N THR A 352 1.66 0.37 -27.92
CA THR A 352 0.23 0.69 -28.11
C THR A 352 -0.03 1.71 -29.21
N ALA A 353 0.90 2.65 -29.44
CA ALA A 353 0.79 3.63 -30.51
C ALA A 353 0.67 2.99 -31.91
N ILE A 354 1.34 1.86 -32.12
CA ILE A 354 1.57 1.27 -33.44
C ILE A 354 0.81 -0.05 -33.64
N MET A 355 0.73 -0.86 -32.59
CA MET A 355 0.22 -2.24 -32.68
C MET A 355 -1.27 -2.37 -32.37
N GLU A 356 -1.93 -1.29 -31.95
CA GLU A 356 -3.38 -1.25 -31.75
C GLU A 356 -4.03 -0.43 -32.87
N LEU A 357 -4.99 -1.05 -33.54
CA LEU A 357 -5.61 -0.53 -34.76
C LEU A 357 -7.13 -0.51 -34.62
N GLU A 358 -7.77 0.47 -35.24
CA GLU A 358 -9.21 0.52 -35.44
C GLU A 358 -9.52 0.45 -36.93
N ARG A 359 -10.59 -0.25 -37.32
CA ARG A 359 -10.98 -0.37 -38.73
C ARG A 359 -11.97 0.73 -39.07
N VAL A 360 -11.65 1.56 -40.06
CA VAL A 360 -12.47 2.68 -40.53
C VAL A 360 -12.56 2.63 -42.05
N ASN A 361 -13.77 2.50 -42.60
CA ASN A 361 -14.03 2.52 -44.05
C ASN A 361 -13.15 1.57 -44.90
N GLY A 362 -12.79 0.40 -44.36
CA GLY A 362 -11.94 -0.58 -45.05
C GLY A 362 -10.42 -0.39 -44.85
N HIS A 363 -10.00 0.69 -44.19
CA HIS A 363 -8.62 0.96 -43.80
C HIS A 363 -8.41 0.75 -42.29
N PHE A 364 -7.14 0.72 -41.85
CA PHE A 364 -6.79 0.72 -40.44
C PHE A 364 -6.30 2.09 -40.01
N VAL A 365 -6.65 2.50 -38.80
CA VAL A 365 -6.14 3.70 -38.14
C VAL A 365 -5.43 3.28 -36.86
N ASN A 366 -4.17 3.70 -36.69
CA ASN A 366 -3.44 3.44 -35.44
C ASN A 366 -3.79 4.47 -34.35
N ASN A 367 -3.25 4.28 -33.15
CA ASN A 367 -3.46 5.22 -32.03
C ASN A 367 -2.74 6.58 -32.21
N GLN A 368 -2.04 6.79 -33.32
CA GLN A 368 -1.48 8.08 -33.74
C GLN A 368 -2.31 8.75 -34.84
N SER A 369 -3.46 8.16 -35.20
CA SER A 369 -4.34 8.61 -36.28
C SER A 369 -3.76 8.49 -37.69
N ASP A 370 -2.72 7.67 -37.88
CA ASP A 370 -2.24 7.34 -39.23
C ASP A 370 -3.21 6.37 -39.91
N GLU A 371 -3.63 6.70 -41.13
CA GLU A 371 -4.31 5.74 -42.01
C GLU A 371 -3.29 4.79 -42.63
N ILE A 372 -3.54 3.49 -42.49
CA ILE A 372 -2.61 2.43 -42.83
C ILE A 372 -3.35 1.35 -43.62
N LYS A 373 -2.66 0.86 -44.64
CA LYS A 373 -3.05 -0.34 -45.38
C LYS A 373 -2.10 -1.47 -44.99
N LEU A 374 -2.67 -2.61 -44.61
CA LEU A 374 -1.96 -3.79 -44.14
C LEU A 374 -2.53 -5.02 -44.83
N GLU A 375 -1.70 -6.05 -45.00
CA GLU A 375 -2.20 -7.37 -45.35
C GLU A 375 -3.02 -7.94 -44.18
N GLU A 376 -4.22 -8.43 -44.49
CA GLU A 376 -5.18 -8.90 -43.49
C GLU A 376 -4.65 -10.07 -42.67
N ASP A 377 -3.82 -10.95 -43.25
CA ASP A 377 -3.34 -12.21 -42.66
C ASP A 377 -2.75 -12.07 -41.26
N LEU A 378 -1.93 -11.03 -41.02
CA LEU A 378 -1.31 -10.77 -39.73
C LEU A 378 -2.17 -9.90 -38.79
N VAL A 379 -3.34 -9.44 -39.24
CA VAL A 379 -4.24 -8.62 -38.43
C VAL A 379 -5.33 -9.50 -37.82
N TYR A 380 -5.48 -9.38 -36.50
CA TYR A 380 -6.43 -10.13 -35.69
C TYR A 380 -7.29 -9.18 -34.85
N GLY A 381 -8.53 -9.56 -34.59
CA GLY A 381 -9.36 -8.87 -33.61
C GLY A 381 -8.69 -8.87 -32.24
N PHE A 382 -8.83 -7.77 -31.48
CA PHE A 382 -8.10 -7.54 -30.24
C PHE A 382 -9.02 -7.02 -29.14
N LEU A 383 -8.92 -7.62 -27.95
CA LEU A 383 -9.70 -7.26 -26.76
C LEU A 383 -8.81 -6.83 -25.60
N LYS A 384 -9.11 -5.67 -25.03
CA LYS A 384 -8.58 -5.23 -23.74
C LYS A 384 -9.45 -5.70 -22.60
N SER A 385 -8.91 -5.65 -21.38
CA SER A 385 -9.66 -5.90 -20.14
C SER A 385 -10.96 -5.09 -20.09
N SER A 386 -10.94 -3.83 -20.57
CA SER A 386 -12.12 -2.95 -20.63
C SER A 386 -13.25 -3.43 -21.53
N ASP A 387 -12.94 -4.34 -22.46
CA ASP A 387 -13.89 -4.85 -23.45
C ASP A 387 -14.60 -6.14 -22.94
N LEU A 388 -14.10 -6.77 -21.87
CA LEU A 388 -14.63 -8.00 -21.27
C LEU A 388 -15.82 -7.74 -20.31
N LYS A 389 -16.86 -7.08 -20.81
CA LYS A 389 -18.05 -6.70 -20.02
C LYS A 389 -19.29 -7.55 -20.34
N ASN A 390 -19.36 -8.08 -21.56
CA ASN A 390 -20.50 -8.88 -22.00
C ASN A 390 -20.23 -10.37 -21.78
N THR A 391 -21.26 -11.18 -21.62
CA THR A 391 -21.12 -12.64 -21.49
C THR A 391 -20.57 -13.27 -22.78
N VAL A 392 -20.94 -12.73 -23.95
CA VAL A 392 -20.47 -13.22 -25.25
C VAL A 392 -19.99 -12.05 -26.10
N ILE A 393 -18.80 -12.18 -26.69
CA ILE A 393 -18.23 -11.22 -27.63
C ILE A 393 -18.13 -11.88 -29.01
N LYS A 394 -18.71 -11.21 -30.00
CA LYS A 394 -18.71 -11.63 -31.42
C LYS A 394 -17.89 -10.71 -32.32
N ASN A 395 -17.64 -9.48 -31.88
CA ASN A 395 -16.99 -8.45 -32.65
C ASN A 395 -16.00 -7.69 -31.76
N THR A 396 -14.88 -7.26 -32.33
CA THR A 396 -13.91 -6.40 -31.66
C THR A 396 -13.91 -5.01 -32.26
N ARG A 397 -13.79 -3.98 -31.41
CA ARG A 397 -13.56 -2.60 -31.86
C ARG A 397 -12.10 -2.37 -32.27
N LYS A 398 -11.17 -3.13 -31.66
CA LYS A 398 -9.74 -3.04 -31.88
C LYS A 398 -9.22 -4.26 -32.62
N HIS A 399 -8.07 -4.05 -33.27
CA HIS A 399 -7.30 -5.08 -33.94
C HIS A 399 -5.82 -4.92 -33.54
N THR A 400 -5.04 -5.98 -33.70
CA THR A 400 -3.61 -5.96 -33.48
C THR A 400 -2.86 -6.75 -34.55
N ILE A 401 -1.58 -6.41 -34.73
CA ILE A 401 -0.67 -7.12 -35.64
C ILE A 401 -0.01 -8.26 -34.86
N VAL A 402 -0.16 -9.49 -35.33
CA VAL A 402 0.46 -10.68 -34.74
C VAL A 402 1.66 -11.06 -35.59
N THR A 403 2.85 -10.69 -35.15
CA THR A 403 4.11 -10.84 -35.90
C THR A 403 4.73 -12.23 -35.76
N GLN A 404 4.32 -13.00 -34.77
CA GLN A 404 4.88 -14.29 -34.38
C GLN A 404 3.76 -15.23 -33.95
N THR A 405 3.95 -16.54 -34.09
CA THR A 405 3.04 -17.56 -33.52
C THR A 405 3.58 -18.17 -32.23
N LYS A 406 4.87 -18.00 -31.96
CA LYS A 406 5.55 -18.40 -30.71
C LYS A 406 6.59 -17.37 -30.28
N VAL A 407 6.81 -17.25 -28.97
CA VAL A 407 7.80 -16.33 -28.42
C VAL A 407 9.19 -16.62 -28.99
N GLY A 408 9.86 -15.56 -29.48
CA GLY A 408 11.22 -15.64 -30.01
C GLY A 408 11.33 -16.13 -31.46
N GLN A 409 10.23 -16.38 -32.16
CA GLN A 409 10.25 -16.67 -33.59
C GLN A 409 10.83 -15.49 -34.40
N GLU A 410 11.68 -15.76 -35.39
CA GLU A 410 12.18 -14.70 -36.27
C GLU A 410 11.05 -13.95 -36.99
N THR A 411 11.17 -12.62 -37.08
CA THR A 411 10.15 -11.75 -37.71
C THR A 411 10.58 -11.25 -39.09
N SER A 412 11.72 -11.70 -39.62
CA SER A 412 12.24 -11.27 -40.93
C SER A 412 11.36 -11.75 -42.10
N TYR A 413 10.64 -12.86 -41.94
CA TYR A 413 9.73 -13.39 -42.96
C TYR A 413 8.65 -12.38 -43.39
N ILE A 414 8.25 -11.48 -42.49
CA ILE A 414 7.24 -10.45 -42.75
C ILE A 414 7.67 -9.58 -43.94
N GLN A 415 8.97 -9.30 -44.09
CA GLN A 415 9.49 -8.52 -45.22
C GLN A 415 9.15 -9.16 -46.58
N HIS A 416 9.14 -10.48 -46.65
CA HIS A 416 8.97 -11.22 -47.89
C HIS A 416 7.52 -11.62 -48.15
N LEU A 417 6.77 -11.96 -47.08
CA LEU A 417 5.38 -12.44 -47.20
C LEU A 417 4.35 -11.32 -47.04
N TYR A 418 4.69 -10.25 -46.31
CA TYR A 418 3.78 -9.16 -45.93
C TYR A 418 4.47 -7.78 -46.05
N PRO A 419 4.87 -7.38 -47.28
CA PRO A 419 5.67 -6.16 -47.50
C PRO A 419 4.99 -4.85 -47.06
N GLU A 420 3.66 -4.71 -47.16
CA GLU A 420 2.94 -3.53 -46.67
C GLU A 420 3.06 -3.42 -45.14
N THR A 421 2.82 -4.54 -44.44
CA THR A 421 2.97 -4.65 -42.98
C THR A 421 4.40 -4.41 -42.54
N TYR A 422 5.39 -5.00 -43.23
CA TYR A 422 6.80 -4.76 -42.89
C TYR A 422 7.19 -3.30 -43.06
N SER A 423 6.75 -2.64 -44.14
CA SER A 423 6.99 -1.22 -44.37
C SER A 423 6.43 -0.36 -43.24
N TYR A 424 5.20 -0.64 -42.79
CA TYR A 424 4.58 0.04 -41.65
C TYR A 424 5.37 -0.16 -40.34
N LEU A 425 5.72 -1.40 -40.01
CA LEU A 425 6.48 -1.71 -38.80
C LEU A 425 7.88 -1.07 -38.84
N LYS A 426 8.54 -1.08 -39.99
CA LYS A 426 9.88 -0.51 -40.18
C LYS A 426 9.87 1.01 -40.12
N LYS A 427 8.85 1.68 -40.69
CA LYS A 427 8.65 3.13 -40.57
C LYS A 427 8.57 3.55 -39.09
N ASN A 428 7.98 2.72 -38.25
CA ASN A 428 7.75 2.97 -36.84
C ASN A 428 8.80 2.36 -35.90
N ILE A 429 9.99 2.04 -36.42
CA ILE A 429 11.00 1.27 -35.67
C ILE A 429 11.45 1.92 -34.36
N SER A 430 11.46 3.25 -34.30
CA SER A 430 11.82 4.01 -33.10
C SER A 430 10.92 3.68 -31.91
N ASN A 431 9.62 3.45 -32.14
CA ASN A 431 8.66 3.06 -31.10
C ASN A 431 8.98 1.67 -30.52
N PHE A 432 9.45 0.73 -31.34
CA PHE A 432 9.86 -0.60 -30.88
C PHE A 432 11.17 -0.57 -30.10
N GLN A 433 12.10 0.30 -30.50
CA GLN A 433 13.38 0.51 -29.82
C GLN A 433 13.24 1.27 -28.49
N ALA A 434 12.20 2.10 -28.36
CA ALA A 434 11.90 2.85 -27.13
C ALA A 434 11.24 2.00 -26.03
N ARG A 435 10.97 0.71 -26.27
CA ARG A 435 10.35 -0.19 -25.27
C ARG A 435 11.27 -0.36 -24.06
N LYS A 436 10.75 0.02 -22.90
CA LYS A 436 11.51 0.00 -21.63
C LYS A 436 11.67 -1.39 -21.02
N SER A 437 10.78 -2.32 -21.37
CA SER A 437 10.79 -3.66 -20.78
C SER A 437 11.98 -4.47 -21.29
N SER A 438 12.75 -5.02 -20.35
CA SER A 438 13.95 -5.82 -20.67
C SER A 438 13.63 -7.12 -21.42
N ILE A 439 12.36 -7.55 -21.44
CA ILE A 439 11.93 -8.77 -22.14
C ILE A 439 12.24 -8.73 -23.63
N TYR A 440 12.30 -7.54 -24.24
CA TYR A 440 12.59 -7.38 -25.68
C TYR A 440 14.09 -7.36 -26.01
N ASN A 441 14.97 -7.33 -25.01
CA ASN A 441 16.42 -7.27 -25.24
C ASN A 441 16.89 -8.55 -25.94
N GLY A 442 17.61 -8.38 -27.05
CA GLY A 442 18.13 -9.50 -27.85
C GLY A 442 17.06 -10.37 -28.52
N LYS A 443 15.83 -9.84 -28.67
CA LYS A 443 14.73 -10.54 -29.37
C LYS A 443 14.55 -10.01 -30.80
N PRO A 444 13.89 -10.77 -31.68
CA PRO A 444 13.52 -10.30 -33.01
C PRO A 444 12.80 -8.94 -32.98
N LEU A 445 13.04 -8.14 -34.01
CA LEU A 445 12.78 -6.69 -34.01
C LEU A 445 11.32 -6.33 -33.64
N PHE A 446 10.36 -7.09 -34.16
CA PHE A 446 8.93 -6.86 -33.95
C PHE A 446 8.32 -7.89 -32.99
N SER A 447 9.10 -8.36 -32.02
CA SER A 447 8.64 -9.39 -31.09
C SER A 447 7.45 -8.95 -30.24
N ILE A 448 6.55 -9.90 -30.02
CA ILE A 448 5.45 -9.86 -29.06
C ILE A 448 5.61 -11.01 -28.05
N PHE A 449 5.06 -10.85 -26.85
CA PHE A 449 5.05 -11.84 -25.78
C PHE A 449 3.63 -12.30 -25.48
N GLY A 450 3.47 -13.39 -24.72
CA GLY A 450 2.15 -13.96 -24.43
C GLY A 450 1.49 -14.62 -25.65
N ILE A 451 2.30 -15.08 -26.61
CA ILE A 451 1.84 -15.71 -27.86
C ILE A 451 2.31 -17.17 -27.94
N GLY A 452 1.41 -18.06 -28.38
CA GLY A 452 1.67 -19.48 -28.61
C GLY A 452 0.47 -20.14 -29.28
N ASP A 453 0.53 -21.45 -29.50
CA ASP A 453 -0.57 -22.23 -30.12
C ASP A 453 -1.92 -22.01 -29.41
N TYR A 454 -1.89 -21.79 -28.09
CA TYR A 454 -3.06 -21.47 -27.27
C TYR A 454 -3.75 -20.16 -27.68
N SER A 455 -3.02 -19.18 -28.20
CA SER A 455 -3.56 -17.89 -28.66
C SER A 455 -4.39 -18.04 -29.92
N PHE A 456 -4.13 -19.08 -30.71
CA PHE A 456 -4.83 -19.36 -31.97
C PHE A 456 -6.03 -20.29 -31.81
N LYS A 457 -6.38 -20.68 -30.58
CA LYS A 457 -7.62 -21.41 -30.31
C LYS A 457 -8.84 -20.57 -30.72
N PRO A 458 -9.80 -21.15 -31.47
CA PRO A 458 -10.91 -20.39 -32.06
C PRO A 458 -11.84 -19.79 -31.01
N PHE A 459 -12.12 -20.54 -29.94
CA PHE A 459 -12.99 -20.10 -28.85
C PHE A 459 -12.16 -19.87 -27.59
N LYS A 460 -12.49 -18.81 -26.84
CA LYS A 460 -11.80 -18.50 -25.58
C LYS A 460 -12.80 -18.11 -24.50
N VAL A 461 -12.55 -18.52 -23.27
CA VAL A 461 -13.21 -17.98 -22.09
C VAL A 461 -12.21 -17.10 -21.35
N ALA A 462 -12.54 -15.82 -21.20
CA ALA A 462 -11.62 -14.79 -20.75
C ALA A 462 -12.14 -14.00 -19.55
N ILE A 463 -11.21 -13.45 -18.77
CA ILE A 463 -11.48 -12.57 -17.63
C ILE A 463 -10.50 -11.40 -17.60
N SER A 464 -10.94 -10.25 -17.09
CA SER A 464 -10.06 -9.11 -16.84
C SER A 464 -9.10 -9.39 -15.69
N GLY A 465 -7.81 -9.11 -15.90
CA GLY A 465 -6.80 -9.11 -14.84
C GLY A 465 -6.74 -7.81 -14.03
N LEU A 466 -7.50 -6.77 -14.40
CA LEU A 466 -7.45 -5.43 -13.78
C LEU A 466 -8.69 -5.07 -12.96
N TYR A 467 -9.86 -5.60 -13.32
CA TYR A 467 -11.10 -5.27 -12.63
C TYR A 467 -11.37 -6.28 -11.53
N LYS A 468 -11.77 -5.79 -10.35
CA LYS A 468 -12.23 -6.62 -9.21
C LYS A 468 -13.63 -7.19 -9.47
N THR A 469 -13.81 -7.89 -10.58
CA THR A 469 -15.10 -8.45 -11.01
C THR A 469 -14.93 -9.91 -11.39
N TYR A 470 -15.82 -10.75 -10.88
CA TYR A 470 -15.87 -12.17 -11.19
C TYR A 470 -16.76 -12.43 -12.43
N HIS A 471 -16.39 -11.84 -13.58
CA HIS A 471 -17.17 -11.97 -14.81
C HIS A 471 -16.33 -12.56 -15.93
N PHE A 472 -16.67 -13.78 -16.35
CA PHE A 472 -16.03 -14.46 -17.48
C PHE A 472 -16.83 -14.26 -18.76
N THR A 473 -16.11 -14.05 -19.85
CA THR A 473 -16.64 -13.76 -21.18
C THR A 473 -16.23 -14.83 -22.19
N LEU A 474 -17.19 -15.27 -23.00
CA LEU A 474 -16.98 -16.16 -24.12
C LEU A 474 -16.64 -15.32 -25.35
N VAL A 475 -15.48 -15.55 -25.92
CA VAL A 475 -14.97 -14.87 -27.11
C VAL A 475 -15.09 -15.83 -28.29
N LEU A 476 -15.86 -15.42 -29.29
CA LEU A 476 -16.04 -16.15 -30.55
C LEU A 476 -15.02 -15.67 -31.59
N PRO A 477 -14.65 -16.53 -32.57
CA PRO A 477 -13.82 -16.12 -33.69
C PRO A 477 -14.56 -15.08 -34.55
N GLN A 478 -13.78 -14.22 -35.20
CA GLN A 478 -14.28 -13.17 -36.09
C GLN A 478 -13.63 -13.34 -37.46
N ASN A 479 -14.44 -13.39 -38.53
CA ASN A 479 -13.97 -13.62 -39.90
C ASN A 479 -13.05 -14.84 -40.03
N ASP A 480 -13.48 -15.96 -39.44
CA ASP A 480 -12.72 -17.22 -39.37
C ASP A 480 -11.35 -17.14 -38.68
N LYS A 481 -11.05 -16.02 -37.99
CA LYS A 481 -9.84 -15.84 -37.20
C LYS A 481 -10.10 -15.87 -35.69
N PRO A 482 -9.20 -16.46 -34.90
CA PRO A 482 -9.24 -16.35 -33.45
C PRO A 482 -9.04 -14.89 -33.00
N VAL A 483 -9.76 -14.46 -31.98
CA VAL A 483 -9.56 -13.15 -31.37
C VAL A 483 -8.40 -13.20 -30.38
N MET A 484 -7.53 -12.19 -30.42
CA MET A 484 -6.42 -11.99 -29.50
C MET A 484 -6.85 -11.16 -28.29
N LEU A 485 -6.20 -11.38 -27.16
CA LEU A 485 -6.42 -10.63 -25.93
C LEU A 485 -5.15 -9.89 -25.54
N ASP A 486 -5.30 -8.75 -24.87
CA ASP A 486 -4.24 -7.93 -24.28
C ASP A 486 -3.61 -8.57 -23.04
N ASP A 487 -2.39 -8.18 -22.67
CA ASP A 487 -1.70 -8.69 -21.48
C ASP A 487 -2.41 -8.33 -20.16
N THR A 488 -3.43 -7.48 -20.21
CA THR A 488 -4.35 -7.20 -19.10
C THR A 488 -5.49 -8.22 -18.96
N CYS A 489 -5.55 -9.24 -19.82
CA CYS A 489 -6.57 -10.29 -19.82
C CYS A 489 -5.96 -11.68 -19.57
N TYR A 490 -6.74 -12.56 -18.96
CA TYR A 490 -6.44 -13.99 -18.85
C TYR A 490 -7.51 -14.82 -19.53
N PHE A 491 -7.14 -15.97 -20.11
CA PHE A 491 -8.09 -16.82 -20.82
C PHE A 491 -7.70 -18.30 -20.81
N ILE A 492 -8.70 -19.14 -21.12
CA ILE A 492 -8.55 -20.54 -21.54
C ILE A 492 -9.03 -20.65 -22.99
N GLY A 493 -8.30 -21.38 -23.84
CA GLY A 493 -8.64 -21.61 -25.24
C GLY A 493 -9.23 -23.00 -25.51
N PHE A 494 -10.18 -23.07 -26.44
CA PHE A 494 -10.90 -24.30 -26.81
C PHE A 494 -11.00 -24.43 -28.34
N ASP A 495 -10.91 -25.67 -28.84
CA ASP A 495 -11.14 -26.00 -30.25
C ASP A 495 -12.62 -26.13 -30.61
N LYS A 496 -13.46 -26.48 -29.62
CA LYS A 496 -14.88 -26.74 -29.76
C LYS A 496 -15.70 -25.76 -28.94
N ILE A 497 -16.76 -25.22 -29.53
CA ILE A 497 -17.62 -24.22 -28.90
C ILE A 497 -18.33 -24.79 -27.65
N GLU A 498 -18.70 -26.07 -27.68
CA GLU A 498 -19.42 -26.74 -26.61
C GLU A 498 -18.61 -26.71 -25.30
N TYR A 499 -17.31 -26.97 -25.37
CA TYR A 499 -16.42 -26.92 -24.21
C TYR A 499 -16.23 -25.50 -23.68
N ALA A 500 -16.15 -24.51 -24.57
CA ALA A 500 -16.10 -23.12 -24.16
C ALA A 500 -17.40 -22.67 -23.48
N VAL A 501 -18.55 -23.15 -23.95
CA VAL A 501 -19.88 -22.90 -23.35
C VAL A 501 -20.00 -23.56 -21.97
N TYR A 502 -19.54 -24.80 -21.80
CA TYR A 502 -19.51 -25.42 -20.47
C TYR A 502 -18.59 -24.66 -19.51
N ALA A 503 -17.40 -24.28 -19.98
CA ALA A 503 -16.45 -23.53 -19.16
C ALA A 503 -17.00 -22.19 -18.69
N ILE A 504 -17.66 -21.40 -19.55
CA ILE A 504 -18.24 -20.12 -19.13
C ILE A 504 -19.40 -20.30 -18.14
N ILE A 505 -20.22 -21.35 -18.28
CA ILE A 505 -21.31 -21.64 -17.34
C ILE A 505 -20.74 -22.00 -15.96
N LEU A 506 -19.73 -22.87 -15.91
CA LEU A 506 -19.09 -23.29 -14.66
C LEU A 506 -18.32 -22.15 -14.02
N LEU A 507 -17.54 -21.39 -14.80
CA LEU A 507 -16.74 -20.29 -14.29
C LEU A 507 -17.59 -19.13 -13.81
N ASN A 508 -18.76 -18.85 -14.37
CA ASN A 508 -19.69 -17.84 -13.84
C ASN A 508 -20.71 -18.40 -12.83
N SER A 509 -20.52 -19.62 -12.32
CA SER A 509 -21.39 -20.17 -11.29
C SER A 509 -21.11 -19.53 -9.94
N LYS A 510 -22.13 -19.38 -9.09
CA LYS A 510 -21.98 -18.84 -7.72
C LYS A 510 -20.99 -19.62 -6.87
N ILE A 511 -20.91 -20.94 -7.08
CA ILE A 511 -19.99 -21.82 -6.32
C ILE A 511 -18.54 -21.50 -6.67
N THR A 512 -18.26 -21.08 -7.91
CA THR A 512 -16.91 -20.72 -8.35
C THR A 512 -16.54 -19.28 -7.99
N GLU A 513 -17.54 -18.40 -7.84
CA GLU A 513 -17.38 -17.00 -7.40
C GLU A 513 -16.94 -16.89 -5.93
N ALA A 514 -17.51 -17.74 -5.07
CA ALA A 514 -17.23 -17.83 -3.64
C ALA A 514 -15.86 -18.48 -3.35
#